data_AF-A0A4W5M6J2-F1
#
_entry.id   AF-A0A4W5M6J2-F1
#
_cell.length_a   1.000
_cell.length_b   1.000
_cell.length_c   1.000
_cell.angle_alpha   90.00
_cell.angle_beta   90.00
_cell.angle_gamma   90.00
#
_symmetry.space_group_name_H-M   'P 1'
#
loop_
_entity.id
_entity.type
_entity.pdbx_description
1 polymer ?
#
loop_
_entity_poly.entity_id
_entity_poly.type
_entity_poly.pdbx_seq_one_letter_code
_entity_poly.pdbx_strand_id
1 'polypeptide(L)'
;MDLKNFPMDVQTCIMQLESFGYTMNDLIFEWDEKGAVQVADGLTLPQFILKEEKDLRYCTKHYNTGWFVSHHLSGYLFLIRSLSLFLAFVECLKTA
;
A
#
# COMPACT_ATOMS: atom_id res chain seq x y z
N MET A 1 1.89 9.58 3.67
CA MET A 1 0.51 10.04 3.93
C MET A 1 0.47 11.54 3.65
N ASP A 2 -0.34 11.98 2.69
CA ASP A 2 -0.53 13.42 2.36
C ASP A 2 -1.97 13.82 2.67
N LEU A 3 -2.17 14.80 3.54
CA LEU A 3 -3.48 15.18 4.11
C LEU A 3 -4.03 16.49 3.54
N LYS A 4 -3.42 17.04 2.49
CA LYS A 4 -3.81 18.35 1.92
C LYS A 4 -5.29 18.44 1.53
N ASN A 5 -5.89 17.32 1.08
CA ASN A 5 -7.28 17.27 0.61
C ASN A 5 -8.24 16.63 1.62
N PHE A 6 -7.91 16.65 2.91
CA PHE A 6 -8.81 16.18 3.96
C PHE A 6 -10.16 16.95 3.89
N PRO A 7 -11.34 16.29 3.93
CA PRO A 7 -11.64 14.90 4.25
C PRO A 7 -11.68 13.89 3.06
N MET A 8 -11.47 14.33 1.82
CA MET A 8 -11.57 13.50 0.58
C MET A 8 -10.21 13.33 -0.09
N ASP A 9 -9.26 12.77 0.63
CA ASP A 9 -7.92 12.47 0.15
C ASP A 9 -7.81 11.03 -0.36
N VAL A 10 -6.86 10.84 -1.27
CA VAL A 10 -6.41 9.53 -1.73
C VAL A 10 -5.07 9.26 -1.10
N GLN A 11 -4.96 8.13 -0.39
CA GLN A 11 -3.73 7.68 0.22
C GLN A 11 -3.13 6.56 -0.61
N THR A 12 -1.84 6.69 -0.90
CA THR A 12 -1.05 5.62 -1.51
C THR A 12 -0.29 4.91 -0.40
N CYS A 13 -0.68 3.67 -0.12
CA CYS A 13 0.01 2.78 0.81
C CYS A 13 0.97 1.90 0.03
N ILE A 14 2.21 1.81 0.50
CA ILE A 14 3.26 1.03 -0.16
C ILE A 14 3.55 -0.18 0.73
N MET A 15 3.46 -1.38 0.16
CA MET A 15 3.93 -2.62 0.75
C MET A 15 5.25 -3.01 0.11
N GLN A 16 6.28 -3.24 0.91
CA GLN A 16 7.61 -3.59 0.40
C GLN A 16 8.03 -4.94 0.98
N LEU A 17 8.49 -5.84 0.11
CA LEU A 17 9.06 -7.14 0.49
C LEU A 17 10.51 -7.16 0.04
N GLU A 18 11.46 -7.44 0.94
CA GLU A 18 12.89 -7.50 0.67
C GLU A 18 13.54 -8.72 1.31
N SER A 19 14.61 -9.25 0.71
CA SER A 19 15.49 -10.22 1.35
C SER A 19 16.49 -9.47 2.21
N PHE A 20 16.63 -9.89 3.47
CA PHE A 20 17.62 -9.34 4.38
C PHE A 20 19.00 -10.00 4.23
N GLY A 21 19.05 -11.29 3.87
CA GLY A 21 20.28 -12.10 3.92
C GLY A 21 20.74 -12.75 2.61
N TYR A 22 20.00 -12.58 1.52
CA TYR A 22 20.30 -13.20 0.23
C TYR A 22 20.51 -12.15 -0.86
N THR A 23 21.54 -12.34 -1.68
CA THR A 23 21.82 -11.48 -2.83
C THR A 23 20.92 -11.82 -4.01
N MET A 24 20.89 -10.93 -5.00
CA MET A 24 20.31 -11.18 -6.33
C MET A 24 20.77 -12.47 -7.02
N ASN A 25 21.95 -12.98 -6.69
CA ASN A 25 22.47 -14.20 -7.31
C ASN A 25 21.85 -15.47 -6.68
N ASP A 26 21.37 -15.36 -5.45
CA ASP A 26 20.88 -16.50 -4.66
C ASP A 26 19.35 -16.56 -4.65
N LEU A 27 18.69 -15.39 -4.63
CA LEU A 27 17.25 -15.30 -4.52
C LEU A 27 16.69 -14.10 -5.30
N ILE A 28 15.67 -14.37 -6.10
CA ILE A 28 14.96 -13.37 -6.92
C ILE A 28 13.48 -13.43 -6.54
N PHE A 29 12.92 -12.27 -6.20
CA PHE A 29 11.50 -12.12 -5.93
C PHE A 29 10.76 -11.64 -7.18
N GLU A 30 9.66 -12.30 -7.53
CA GLU A 30 8.80 -11.94 -8.64
C GLU A 30 7.33 -11.88 -8.18
N TRP A 31 6.56 -10.97 -8.78
CA TRP A 31 5.11 -10.93 -8.59
C TRP A 31 4.45 -11.98 -9.47
N ASP A 32 3.51 -12.74 -8.91
CA ASP A 32 2.70 -13.66 -9.70
C ASP A 32 1.75 -12.90 -10.65
N GLU A 33 1.78 -13.25 -11.93
CA GLU A 33 0.93 -12.68 -12.98
C GLU A 33 -0.57 -12.93 -12.72
N LYS A 34 -0.92 -14.03 -12.04
CA LYS A 34 -2.31 -14.47 -11.85
C LYS A 34 -2.95 -14.03 -10.53
N GLY A 35 -2.35 -13.07 -9.83
CA GLY A 35 -2.94 -12.51 -8.62
C GLY A 35 -1.96 -12.40 -7.48
N ALA A 36 -0.85 -11.70 -7.71
CA ALA A 36 0.14 -11.31 -6.71
C ALA A 36 -0.45 -10.75 -5.40
N VAL A 37 -1.57 -10.01 -5.47
CA VAL A 37 -2.24 -9.45 -4.31
C VAL A 37 -3.74 -9.75 -4.38
N GLN A 38 -4.18 -10.72 -3.59
CA GLN A 38 -5.59 -11.06 -3.46
C GLN A 38 -6.21 -10.32 -2.27
N VAL A 39 -7.46 -9.90 -2.42
CA VAL A 39 -8.23 -9.22 -1.38
C VAL A 39 -9.41 -10.14 -1.06
N ALA A 40 -9.76 -10.28 0.22
CA ALA A 40 -10.87 -11.14 0.62
C ALA A 40 -12.21 -10.58 0.11
N ASP A 41 -13.08 -11.48 -0.37
CA ASP A 41 -14.43 -11.12 -0.79
C ASP A 41 -15.22 -10.57 0.39
N GLY A 42 -15.66 -9.31 0.27
CA GLY A 42 -16.35 -8.59 1.35
C GLY A 42 -15.43 -7.83 2.31
N LEU A 43 -14.13 -7.67 1.99
CA LEU A 43 -13.27 -6.76 2.75
C LEU A 43 -13.75 -5.32 2.58
N THR A 44 -14.40 -4.78 3.62
CA THR A 44 -14.77 -3.37 3.70
C THR A 44 -13.98 -2.72 4.82
N LEU A 45 -13.20 -1.68 4.51
CA LEU A 45 -12.64 -0.83 5.55
C LEU A 45 -13.69 0.24 5.92
N PRO A 46 -13.90 0.54 7.21
CA PRO A 46 -14.93 1.49 7.62
C PRO A 46 -14.65 2.89 7.06
N GLN A 47 -13.40 3.34 7.08
CA GLN A 47 -13.01 4.70 6.67
C GLN A 47 -12.49 4.80 5.24
N PHE A 48 -12.10 3.67 4.62
CA PHE A 48 -11.42 3.67 3.33
C PHE A 48 -12.08 2.72 2.35
N ILE A 49 -11.99 3.06 1.07
CA ILE A 49 -12.37 2.21 -0.05
C ILE A 49 -11.06 1.86 -0.76
N LEU A 50 -10.76 0.57 -0.81
CA LEU A 50 -9.61 0.07 -1.55
C LEU A 50 -9.94 0.07 -3.04
N LYS A 51 -9.11 0.69 -3.87
CA LYS A 51 -9.23 0.58 -5.32
C LYS A 51 -8.81 -0.81 -5.79
N GLU A 52 -9.47 -1.29 -6.84
CA GLU A 52 -9.08 -2.53 -7.53
C GLU A 52 -7.72 -2.38 -8.22
N GLU A 53 -7.42 -1.18 -8.71
CA GLU A 53 -6.12 -0.84 -9.28
C GLU A 53 -5.02 -0.94 -8.22
N LYS A 54 -4.02 -1.76 -8.52
CA LYS A 54 -2.81 -1.95 -7.74
C LYS A 54 -1.64 -1.79 -8.69
N ASP A 55 -0.62 -1.07 -8.26
CA ASP A 55 0.59 -0.90 -9.06
C ASP A 55 1.70 -1.73 -8.41
N LEU A 56 2.24 -2.68 -9.16
CA LEU A 56 3.26 -3.62 -8.70
C LEU A 56 4.56 -3.29 -9.40
N ARG A 57 5.57 -2.88 -8.62
CA ARG A 57 6.87 -2.46 -9.15
C ARG A 57 8.00 -3.27 -8.54
N TYR A 58 9.03 -3.42 -9.33
CA TYR A 58 10.32 -3.92 -8.90
C TYR A 58 11.22 -2.73 -8.62
N CYS A 59 11.88 -2.75 -7.47
CA CYS A 59 12.90 -1.77 -7.19
C CYS A 59 14.15 -2.49 -6.70
N THR A 60 15.28 -1.87 -6.98
CA THR A 60 16.59 -2.39 -6.60
C THR A 60 17.23 -1.36 -5.70
N LYS A 61 17.50 -1.73 -4.43
CA LYS A 61 18.30 -0.89 -3.54
C LYS A 61 19.72 -1.40 -3.51
N HIS A 62 20.64 -0.44 -3.49
CA HIS A 62 22.05 -0.66 -3.26
C HIS A 62 22.37 -0.14 -1.86
N TYR A 63 22.77 -1.04 -0.98
CA TYR A 63 23.21 -0.69 0.37
C TYR A 63 24.74 -0.64 0.43
N ASN A 64 25.29 0.24 1.28
CA ASN A 64 26.74 0.47 1.38
C ASN A 64 27.48 -0.66 2.15
N THR A 65 26.75 -1.53 2.85
CA THR A 65 27.27 -2.61 3.72
C THR A 65 27.75 -3.85 2.95
N GLY A 66 27.67 -3.83 1.62
CA GLY A 66 28.21 -4.84 0.73
C GLY A 66 27.52 -4.74 -0.62
N TRP A 67 28.00 -5.48 -1.62
CA TRP A 67 27.46 -5.52 -2.99
C TRP A 67 26.09 -6.24 -3.07
N PHE A 68 25.30 -6.13 -2.01
CA PHE A 68 23.95 -6.65 -1.88
C PHE A 68 23.03 -5.71 -2.65
N VAL A 69 22.87 -6.05 -3.93
CA VAL A 69 21.68 -5.69 -4.68
C VAL A 69 20.55 -6.49 -4.02
N SER A 70 19.62 -5.82 -3.34
CA SER A 70 18.40 -6.48 -2.84
C SER A 70 17.27 -6.14 -3.81
N HIS A 71 16.76 -7.15 -4.52
CA HIS A 71 15.46 -6.99 -5.18
C HIS A 71 14.40 -6.91 -4.11
N HIS A 72 13.68 -5.80 -4.14
CA HIS A 72 12.50 -5.65 -3.31
C HIS A 72 11.30 -5.41 -4.22
N LEU A 73 10.23 -6.13 -3.90
CA LEU A 73 8.93 -5.95 -4.50
C LEU A 73 8.25 -4.78 -3.80
N SER A 74 7.72 -3.83 -4.56
CA SER A 74 6.92 -2.73 -4.04
C SER A 74 5.51 -2.79 -4.63
N GLY A 75 4.51 -3.04 -3.80
CA GLY A 75 3.10 -2.96 -4.16
C GLY A 75 2.48 -1.66 -3.67
N TYR A 76 1.88 -0.90 -4.57
CA TYR A 76 1.19 0.34 -4.29
C TYR A 76 -0.32 0.09 -4.28
N LEU A 77 -0.94 0.35 -3.14
CA LEU A 77 -2.36 0.23 -2.90
C LEU A 77 -2.94 1.63 -2.75
N PHE A 78 -4.02 1.89 -3.48
CA PHE A 78 -4.71 3.18 -3.42
C PHE A 78 -5.96 3.06 -2.53
N LEU A 79 -5.97 3.84 -1.45
CA LEU A 79 -7.07 3.93 -0.51
C LEU A 79 -7.75 5.29 -0.67
N ILE A 80 -9.03 5.28 -1.04
CA ILE A 80 -9.85 6.50 -1.08
C ILE A 80 -10.53 6.64 0.28
N ARG A 81 -10.44 7.81 0.91
CA ARG A 81 -11.18 8.02 2.15
C ARG A 81 -12.66 8.28 1.89
N SER A 82 -13.52 7.62 2.66
CA SER A 82 -14.96 7.82 2.62
C SER A 82 -15.39 9.05 3.44
N LEU A 83 -16.17 9.94 2.82
CA LEU A 83 -16.67 11.16 3.45
C LEU A 83 -17.79 10.89 4.48
N SER A 84 -18.54 9.80 4.33
CA SER A 84 -19.72 9.52 5.16
C SER A 84 -19.40 9.39 6.65
N LEU A 85 -18.26 8.77 6.98
CA LEU A 85 -17.82 8.64 8.37
C LEU A 85 -17.33 9.97 8.96
N PHE A 86 -16.75 10.85 8.14
CA PHE A 86 -16.38 12.19 8.56
C PHE A 86 -17.62 13.05 8.87
N LEU A 87 -18.64 13.01 8.00
CA LEU A 87 -19.90 13.71 8.21
C LEU A 87 -20.63 13.23 9.48
N ALA A 88 -20.72 11.92 9.69
CA ALA A 88 -21.31 11.35 10.90
C ALA A 88 -20.60 11.83 12.19
N PHE A 89 -19.26 11.92 12.16
CA PHE A 89 -18.49 12.41 13.30
C PHE A 89 -18.71 13.91 13.55
N VAL A 90 -18.80 14.72 12.48
CA VAL A 90 -19.07 16.17 12.57
C VAL A 90 -20.51 16.44 13.04
N GLU A 91 -21.50 15.68 12.59
CA GLU A 91 -22.87 15.79 13.09
C GLU A 91 -22.95 15.44 14.58
N CYS A 92 -22.29 14.36 15.01
CA CYS A 92 -22.22 13.98 16.41
C CYS A 92 -21.61 15.08 17.30
N LEU A 93 -20.55 15.74 16.82
CA LEU A 93 -19.91 16.89 17.48
C LEU A 93 -20.79 18.15 17.54
N LYS A 94 -21.73 18.34 16.60
CA LYS A 94 -22.68 19.47 16.64
C LYS A 94 -23.84 19.23 17.60
N THR A 95 -24.15 17.98 17.91
CA THR A 95 -25.22 17.57 18.84
C THR A 95 -24.75 17.40 20.29
N ALA A 96 -23.45 17.59 20.57
CA ALA A 96 -22.87 17.60 21.93
C ALA A 96 -22.59 19.04 22.39
#